data_AF-A0A496VRN7-F1
#
_entry.id   AF-A0A496VRN7-F1
#
_cell.length_a   1.000
_cell.length_b   1.000
_cell.length_c   1.000
_cell.angle_alpha   90.00
_cell.angle_beta   90.00
_cell.angle_gamma   90.00
#
_symmetry.space_group_name_H-M   'P 1'
#
loop_
_entity.id
_entity.type
_entity.pdbx_description
1 polymer ?
#
loop_
_entity_poly.entity_id
_entity_poly.type
_entity_poly.pdbx_seq_one_letter_code
_entity_poly.pdbx_strand_id
1 'polypeptide(L)'
;MERCPICKARLKLDRTDCPRCNTDLSQPLRIEHIAKNLCYQSIMQLGAENEGDAVRTVEQSLQLKHDPFALALRDFIRHRCLY
;
A
#
# COMPACT_ATOMS: atom_id res chain seq x y z
N MET A 1 2.82 5.77 7.31
CA MET A 1 2.41 5.96 8.72
C MET A 1 3.01 7.24 9.25
N GLU A 2 2.19 8.14 9.83
CA GLU A 2 2.67 9.41 10.40
C GLU A 2 2.77 9.38 11.93
N ARG A 3 2.08 8.43 12.57
CA ARG A 3 1.99 8.29 14.03
C ARG A 3 2.15 6.83 14.45
N CYS A 4 2.74 6.63 15.64
CA CYS A 4 2.85 5.32 16.26
C CYS A 4 1.45 4.74 16.55
N PRO A 5 1.17 3.48 16.20
CA PRO A 5 -0.13 2.87 16.46
C PRO A 5 -0.39 2.69 17.97
N ILE A 6 0.67 2.51 18.76
CA ILE A 6 0.62 2.26 20.20
C ILE A 6 0.46 3.57 20.98
N CYS A 7 1.47 4.44 20.95
CA CYS A 7 1.49 5.65 21.80
C CYS A 7 1.02 6.93 21.10
N LYS A 8 0.64 6.86 19.83
CA LYS A 8 0.20 7.99 18.98
C LYS A 8 1.22 9.13 18.81
N ALA A 9 2.47 8.94 19.25
CA ALA A 9 3.56 9.87 19.00
C ALA A 9 3.80 10.05 17.51
N ARG A 10 4.17 11.26 17.08
CA ARG A 10 4.55 11.54 15.70
C ARG A 10 5.84 10.80 15.37
N LEU A 11 5.86 10.09 14.26
CA LEU A 11 7.05 9.39 13.77
C LEU A 11 7.86 10.34 12.91
N LYS A 12 9.19 10.26 13.04
CA LYS A 12 10.10 10.88 12.08
C LYS A 12 10.24 9.92 10.89
N LEU A 13 10.38 10.46 9.67
CA LEU A 13 10.84 9.64 8.54
C LEU A 13 12.17 9.00 8.92
N ASP A 14 12.37 7.75 8.51
CA ASP A 14 13.62 6.98 8.61
C ASP A 14 13.94 6.31 9.97
N ARG A 15 12.98 6.19 10.88
CA ARG A 15 13.12 5.34 12.07
C ARG A 15 12.22 4.12 12.03
N THR A 16 12.78 2.97 12.38
CA THR A 16 12.04 1.72 12.55
C THR A 16 11.52 1.55 13.97
N ASP A 17 11.94 2.37 14.92
CA ASP A 17 11.46 2.38 16.30
C ASP A 17 10.67 3.66 16.63
N CYS A 18 9.70 3.54 17.53
CA CYS A 18 9.02 4.72 18.05
C CYS A 18 9.89 5.43 19.10
N PRO A 19 10.22 6.74 18.95
CA PRO A 19 11.10 7.44 19.88
C PRO A 19 10.50 7.67 21.28
N ARG A 20 9.20 7.37 21.48
CA ARG A 20 8.50 7.57 22.76
C ARG A 20 8.31 6.28 23.53
N CYS A 21 7.86 5.21 22.86
CA CYS A 21 7.54 3.95 23.51
C CYS A 21 8.44 2.78 23.09
N ASN A 22 9.44 3.04 22.26
CA ASN A 22 10.40 2.06 21.74
C ASN A 22 9.76 0.84 21.04
N THR A 23 8.49 0.95 20.64
CA THR A 23 7.83 -0.09 19.85
C THR A 23 8.56 -0.23 18.52
N ASP A 24 8.87 -1.46 18.15
CA ASP A 24 9.37 -1.80 16.83
C ASP A 24 8.25 -1.64 15.78
N LEU A 25 8.52 -0.80 14.80
CA LEU A 25 7.67 -0.46 13.66
C LEU A 25 8.26 -0.97 12.35
N SER A 26 9.37 -1.73 12.38
CA SER A 26 10.01 -2.32 11.19
C SER A 26 9.00 -3.09 10.33
N GLN A 27 8.22 -3.97 10.94
CA GLN A 27 7.19 -4.77 10.26
C GLN A 27 6.07 -3.92 9.65
N PRO A 28 5.34 -3.06 10.39
CA PRO A 28 4.28 -2.26 9.79
C PRO A 28 4.79 -1.30 8.71
N LEU A 29 5.98 -0.70 8.89
CA LEU A 29 6.59 0.14 7.85
C LEU A 29 6.95 -0.66 6.59
N ARG A 30 7.49 -1.88 6.76
CA ARG A 30 7.77 -2.78 5.63
C ARG A 30 6.48 -3.15 4.88
N ILE A 31 5.41 -3.48 5.60
CA ILE A 31 4.10 -3.79 5.01
C ILE A 31 3.58 -2.59 4.20
N GLU A 32 3.66 -1.37 4.73
CA GLU A 32 3.26 -0.17 3.98
C GLU A 32 4.09 0.02 2.70
N HIS A 33 5.39 -0.24 2.76
CA HIS A 33 6.26 -0.12 1.60
C HIS A 33 5.92 -1.16 0.54
N ILE A 34 5.69 -2.42 0.94
CA ILE A 34 5.28 -3.49 0.02
C ILE A 34 3.93 -3.14 -0.61
N ALA A 35 2.95 -2.70 0.17
CA ALA A 35 1.63 -2.30 -0.34
C ALA A 35 1.75 -1.20 -1.41
N LYS A 36 2.60 -0.20 -1.15
CA LYS A 36 2.86 0.90 -2.10
C LYS A 36 3.51 0.39 -3.39
N ASN A 37 4.51 -0.50 -3.29
CA ASN A 37 5.19 -1.06 -4.46
C ASN A 37 4.25 -1.91 -5.32
N LEU A 38 3.39 -2.73 -4.69
CA LEU A 38 2.35 -3.49 -5.40
C LEU A 38 1.38 -2.55 -6.13
N CYS A 39 1.00 -1.44 -5.51
CA CYS A 39 0.14 -0.45 -6.17
C CYS A 39 0.81 0.13 -7.43
N TYR A 40 2.09 0.48 -7.36
CA TYR A 40 2.83 0.96 -8.55
C TYR A 40 3.00 -0.13 -9.61
N GLN A 41 3.26 -1.37 -9.20
CA GLN A 41 3.35 -2.50 -10.11
C GLN A 41 2.05 -2.73 -10.87
N SER A 42 0.90 -2.62 -10.20
CA SER A 42 -0.42 -2.69 -10.84
C SER A 42 -0.60 -1.60 -11.92
N ILE A 43 -0.14 -0.37 -11.66
CA ILE A 43 -0.17 0.71 -12.66
C ILE A 43 0.69 0.37 -13.88
N MET A 44 1.90 -0.18 -13.66
CA MET A 44 2.78 -0.59 -14.75
C MET A 44 2.18 -1.73 -15.59
N GLN A 45 1.54 -2.71 -14.94
CA GLN A 45 0.84 -3.80 -15.63
C GLN A 45 -0.34 -3.30 -16.45
N LEU A 46 -1.10 -2.34 -15.91
CA LEU A 46 -2.18 -1.67 -16.64
C LEU A 46 -1.66 -0.92 -17.88
N GLY A 47 -0.50 -0.25 -17.77
CA GLY A 47 0.15 0.40 -18.91
C GLY A 47 0.68 -0.56 -19.96
N ALA A 48 0.93 -1.82 -19.57
CA ALA A 48 1.36 -2.91 -20.44
C ALA A 48 0.19 -3.80 -20.93
N GLU A 49 -1.06 -3.35 -20.80
CA GLU A 49 -2.27 -4.08 -21.23
C GLU A 49 -2.42 -5.47 -20.59
N ASN A 50 -1.85 -5.66 -19.39
CA ASN A 50 -2.02 -6.88 -18.60
C ASN A 50 -3.05 -6.65 -17.49
N GLU A 51 -4.31 -6.39 -17.86
CA GLU A 51 -5.32 -6.00 -16.88
C GLU A 51 -5.58 -7.08 -15.81
N GLY A 52 -5.54 -8.36 -16.18
CA GLY A 52 -5.74 -9.47 -15.23
C GLY A 52 -4.72 -9.49 -14.10
N ASP A 53 -3.44 -9.26 -14.41
CA ASP A 53 -2.39 -9.15 -13.40
C ASP A 53 -2.48 -7.82 -12.64
N ALA A 54 -2.89 -6.75 -13.30
CA ALA A 54 -3.09 -5.46 -12.65
C ALA A 54 -4.15 -5.54 -11.54
N VAL A 55 -5.31 -6.18 -11.79
CA VAL A 55 -6.35 -6.39 -10.77
C VAL A 55 -5.82 -7.22 -9.60
N ARG A 56 -5.17 -8.35 -9.87
CA ARG A 56 -4.65 -9.22 -8.81
C ARG A 56 -3.62 -8.49 -7.94
N THR A 57 -2.76 -7.69 -8.56
CA THR A 57 -1.68 -6.98 -7.87
C THR A 57 -2.22 -5.84 -7.01
N VAL A 58 -3.23 -5.09 -7.46
CA VAL A 58 -3.87 -4.05 -6.63
C VAL A 58 -4.68 -4.66 -5.48
N GLU A 59 -5.31 -5.83 -5.69
CA GLU A 59 -5.99 -6.55 -4.60
C GLU A 59 -5.01 -7.02 -3.52
N GLN A 60 -3.82 -7.48 -3.90
CA GLN A 60 -2.74 -7.79 -2.93
C GLN A 60 -2.29 -6.55 -2.16
N SER A 61 -2.18 -5.39 -2.81
CA SER A 61 -1.88 -4.13 -2.13
C SER A 61 -2.93 -3.80 -1.07
N LEU A 62 -4.22 -3.96 -1.43
CA LEU A 62 -5.36 -3.68 -0.54
C LEU A 62 -5.46 -4.64 0.66
N GLN A 63 -5.02 -5.89 0.52
CA GLN A 63 -4.93 -6.84 1.63
C GLN A 63 -3.89 -6.42 2.69
N LEU A 64 -2.83 -5.72 2.26
CA LEU A 64 -1.79 -5.23 3.16
C LEU A 64 -2.15 -3.88 3.79
N LYS A 65 -2.73 -2.99 2.98
CA LYS A 65 -3.12 -1.65 3.42
C LYS A 65 -4.34 -1.18 2.66
N HIS A 66 -5.37 -0.81 3.40
CA HIS A 66 -6.59 -0.22 2.83
C HIS A 66 -6.32 1.24 2.41
N ASP A 67 -5.72 1.39 1.23
CA ASP A 67 -5.32 2.68 0.67
C ASP A 67 -6.39 3.22 -0.31
N PRO A 68 -6.87 4.47 -0.15
CA PRO A 68 -7.90 5.03 -1.03
C PRO A 68 -7.51 5.08 -2.51
N PHE A 69 -6.23 5.29 -2.81
CA PHE A 69 -5.75 5.31 -4.18
C PHE A 69 -5.74 3.90 -4.79
N ALA A 70 -5.31 2.88 -4.02
CA ALA A 70 -5.39 1.49 -4.46
C ALA A 70 -6.85 1.03 -4.72
N LEU A 71 -7.83 1.51 -3.92
CA LEU A 71 -9.24 1.25 -4.17
C LEU A 71 -9.70 1.86 -5.50
N ALA A 72 -9.39 3.14 -5.72
CA ALA A 72 -9.75 3.83 -6.95
C ALA A 72 -9.12 3.17 -8.18
N LEU A 73 -7.86 2.72 -8.07
CA LEU A 73 -7.17 1.98 -9.12
C LEU A 73 -7.87 0.66 -9.45
N ARG A 74 -8.22 -0.14 -8.43
CA ARG A 74 -8.95 -1.40 -8.62
C ARG A 74 -10.27 -1.17 -9.35
N ASP A 75 -11.05 -0.18 -8.90
CA ASP A 75 -12.35 0.10 -9.48
C ASP A 75 -12.21 0.61 -10.92
N PHE A 76 -11.20 1.44 -11.19
CA PHE A 76 -10.85 1.85 -12.56
C PHE A 76 -10.53 0.67 -13.47
N ILE A 77 -9.66 -0.25 -13.04
CA ILE A 77 -9.27 -1.42 -13.86
C ILE A 77 -10.50 -2.31 -14.11
N ARG A 78 -11.34 -2.54 -13.09
CA ARG A 78 -12.56 -3.34 -13.23
C ARG A 78 -13.56 -2.72 -14.20
N HIS A 79 -13.76 -1.40 -14.16
CA HIS A 79 -14.64 -0.72 -15.12
C HIS A 79 -14.11 -0.80 -16.55
N ARG A 80 -12.78 -0.79 -16.74
CA ARG A 80 -12.15 -0.91 -18.05
C ARG A 80 -12.22 -2.33 -18.63
N CYS A 81 -12.15 -3.38 -17.80
CA CYS A 81 -12.25 -4.78 -18.24
C CYS A 81 -13.68 -5.24 -18.58
N LEU A 82 -14.70 -4.47 -18.20
CA LEU A 82 -16.10 -4.79 -18.47
C LEU A 82 -16.58 -4.27 -19.84
N TYR A 83 -15.69 -3.67 -20.64
CA TYR A 83 -15.88 -3.24 -22.02
C TYR A 83 -14.81 -3.87 -22.91
#